data_AF-A0A843U4L3-F1
#
_entry.id   AF-A0A843U4L3-F1
#
_cell.length_a   1.000
_cell.length_b   1.000
_cell.length_c   1.000
_cell.angle_alpha   90.00
_cell.angle_beta   90.00
_cell.angle_gamma   90.00
#
_symmetry.space_group_name_H-M   'P 1'
#
loop_
_entity.id
_entity.type
_entity.pdbx_description
1 polymer ?
#
loop_
_entity_poly.entity_id
_entity_poly.type
_entity_poly.pdbx_seq_one_letter_code
_entity_poly.pdbx_strand_id
1 'polypeptide(L)'
;MVGGASSSREDPGRSVLEGQLASAVARAEDALTQLQEREQELRTALARTTTLEAEMAELRLRPEAAEVMRWREAAEEASRWRQEAEAAARWQQEVEEVARLRTEAGDLRTQLGEERHRCDMLRFEMKGLERALALVRRSCSAASRSGIPSGSTGHYLTGSSRRRRNEEEARRQKRAPEGSETGPRAMAPPSPRPPEGTGENG
;
A
#
# COMPACT_ATOMS: atom_id res chain seq x y z
N MET A 1 -91.87 31.69 -86.83
CA MET A 1 -90.73 31.80 -85.89
C MET A 1 -91.29 32.29 -84.56
N VAL A 2 -91.55 31.38 -83.64
CA VAL A 2 -92.10 31.69 -82.31
C VAL A 2 -90.97 31.47 -81.31
N GLY A 3 -90.31 32.56 -80.90
CA GLY A 3 -89.32 32.55 -79.83
C GLY A 3 -90.02 32.85 -78.52
N GLY A 4 -90.30 31.81 -77.73
CA GLY A 4 -90.88 31.94 -76.40
C GLY A 4 -89.91 32.61 -75.44
N ALA A 5 -90.26 33.82 -74.97
CA ALA A 5 -89.60 34.46 -73.86
C ALA A 5 -90.08 33.79 -72.56
N SER A 6 -89.36 32.77 -72.12
CA SER A 6 -89.50 32.21 -70.78
C SER A 6 -89.07 33.27 -69.77
N SER A 7 -90.03 34.06 -69.30
CA SER A 7 -89.84 34.99 -68.19
C SER A 7 -89.62 34.17 -66.91
N SER A 8 -88.35 33.92 -66.60
CA SER A 8 -87.91 33.33 -65.33
C SER A 8 -88.35 34.23 -64.20
N ARG A 9 -89.41 33.82 -63.50
CA ARG A 9 -89.85 34.41 -62.25
C ARG A 9 -88.80 34.05 -61.20
N GLU A 10 -87.85 34.94 -60.97
CA GLU A 10 -86.83 34.77 -59.94
C GLU A 10 -87.52 34.58 -58.58
N ASP A 11 -87.21 33.48 -57.91
CA ASP A 11 -87.78 33.11 -56.63
C ASP A 11 -87.03 33.85 -55.52
N PRO A 12 -87.63 34.84 -54.83
CA PRO A 12 -86.94 35.67 -53.85
C PRO A 12 -86.42 34.89 -52.64
N GLY A 13 -86.91 33.66 -52.40
CA GLY A 13 -86.36 32.78 -51.36
C GLY A 13 -84.96 32.26 -51.68
N ARG A 14 -84.59 32.15 -52.97
CA ARG A 14 -83.29 31.62 -53.38
C ARG A 14 -82.14 32.58 -53.15
N SER A 15 -82.34 33.87 -53.39
CA SER A 15 -81.31 34.90 -53.18
C SER A 15 -80.98 35.11 -51.69
N VAL A 16 -81.97 34.98 -50.81
CA VAL A 16 -81.77 35.05 -49.35
C VAL A 16 -80.93 33.88 -48.84
N LEU A 17 -81.21 32.66 -49.32
CA LEU A 17 -80.44 31.47 -48.95
C LEU A 17 -79.00 31.53 -49.50
N GLU A 18 -78.81 32.00 -50.73
CA GLU A 18 -77.49 32.21 -51.32
C GLU A 18 -76.68 33.25 -50.54
N GLY A 19 -77.30 34.35 -50.10
CA GLY A 19 -76.65 35.35 -49.23
C GLY A 19 -76.30 34.81 -47.83
N GLN A 20 -77.17 33.98 -47.24
CA GLN A 20 -76.90 33.33 -45.96
C GLN A 20 -75.76 32.31 -46.06
N LEU A 21 -75.72 31.54 -47.14
CA LEU A 21 -74.63 30.60 -47.44
C LEU A 21 -73.30 31.34 -47.64
N ALA A 22 -73.28 32.41 -48.44
CA ALA A 22 -72.07 33.21 -48.64
C ALA A 22 -71.55 33.80 -47.32
N SER A 23 -72.44 34.32 -46.46
CA SER A 23 -72.07 34.81 -45.13
C SER A 23 -71.56 33.69 -44.20
N ALA A 24 -72.14 32.49 -44.27
CA ALA A 24 -71.67 31.35 -43.49
C ALA A 24 -70.29 30.86 -43.95
N VAL A 25 -70.05 30.84 -45.27
CA VAL A 25 -68.74 30.49 -45.85
C VAL A 25 -67.69 31.51 -45.43
N ALA A 26 -67.96 32.81 -45.54
CA ALA A 26 -67.02 33.84 -45.10
C ALA A 26 -66.65 33.70 -43.61
N ARG A 27 -67.64 33.47 -42.73
CA ARG A 27 -67.38 33.21 -41.31
C ARG A 27 -66.56 31.94 -41.07
N ALA A 28 -66.75 30.90 -41.90
CA ALA A 28 -65.99 29.66 -41.79
C ALA A 28 -64.54 29.84 -42.25
N GLU A 29 -64.31 30.62 -43.32
CA GLU A 29 -62.97 30.98 -43.81
C GLU A 29 -62.21 31.84 -42.80
N ASP A 30 -62.89 32.84 -42.21
CA ASP A 30 -62.32 33.65 -41.12
C ASP A 30 -61.96 32.77 -39.91
N ALA A 31 -62.84 31.85 -39.52
CA ALA A 31 -62.58 30.92 -38.42
C ALA A 31 -61.42 29.97 -38.72
N LEU A 32 -61.29 29.48 -39.95
CA LEU A 32 -60.16 28.64 -40.37
C LEU A 32 -58.84 29.43 -40.29
N THR A 33 -58.85 30.68 -40.75
CA THR A 33 -57.68 31.57 -40.68
C THR A 33 -57.25 31.79 -39.23
N GLN A 34 -58.20 32.09 -38.33
CA GLN A 34 -57.92 32.25 -36.90
C GLN A 34 -57.38 30.96 -36.25
N LEU A 35 -57.89 29.78 -36.66
CA LEU A 35 -57.39 28.51 -36.17
C LEU A 35 -55.96 28.24 -36.65
N GLN A 36 -55.64 28.57 -37.89
CA GLN A 36 -54.28 28.44 -38.43
C GLN A 36 -53.29 29.39 -37.73
N GLU A 37 -53.69 30.63 -37.46
CA GLU A 37 -52.88 31.58 -36.69
C GLU A 37 -52.61 31.06 -35.27
N ARG A 38 -53.66 30.60 -34.58
CA ARG A 38 -53.52 29.98 -33.25
C ARG A 38 -52.64 28.73 -33.26
N GLU A 39 -52.75 27.90 -34.29
CA GLU A 39 -51.89 26.73 -34.43
C GLU A 39 -50.42 27.14 -34.57
N GLN A 40 -50.14 28.18 -35.37
CA GLN A 40 -48.79 28.70 -35.55
C GLN A 40 -48.26 29.34 -34.26
N GLU A 41 -49.09 30.07 -33.52
CA GLU A 41 -48.76 30.58 -32.18
C GLU A 41 -48.40 29.43 -31.24
N LEU A 42 -49.23 28.38 -31.17
CA LEU A 42 -48.96 27.21 -30.33
C LEU A 42 -47.67 26.47 -30.74
N ARG A 43 -47.39 26.33 -32.04
CA ARG A 43 -46.13 25.74 -32.52
C ARG A 43 -44.92 26.56 -32.08
N THR A 44 -44.98 27.88 -32.20
CA THR A 44 -43.87 28.75 -31.77
C THR A 44 -43.73 28.79 -30.25
N ALA A 45 -44.84 28.74 -29.50
CA ALA A 45 -44.82 28.63 -28.04
C ALA A 45 -44.20 27.30 -27.59
N LEU A 46 -44.57 26.18 -28.20
CA LEU A 46 -44.00 24.87 -27.91
C LEU A 46 -42.49 24.83 -28.23
N ALA A 47 -42.07 25.40 -29.36
CA ALA A 47 -40.65 25.50 -29.67
C ALA A 47 -39.88 26.26 -28.58
N ARG A 48 -40.42 27.39 -28.12
CA ARG A 48 -39.82 28.18 -27.03
C ARG A 48 -39.76 27.43 -25.70
N THR A 49 -40.81 26.68 -25.34
CA THR A 49 -40.78 25.92 -24.09
C THR A 49 -39.76 24.80 -24.14
N THR A 50 -39.64 24.09 -25.27
CA THR A 50 -38.63 23.04 -25.42
C THR A 50 -37.19 23.59 -25.37
N THR A 51 -36.93 24.77 -25.94
CA THR A 51 -35.61 25.40 -25.82
C THR A 51 -35.31 25.82 -24.38
N LEU A 52 -36.30 26.39 -23.68
CA LEU A 52 -36.13 26.78 -22.27
C LEU A 52 -35.91 25.56 -21.37
N GLU A 53 -36.62 24.45 -21.61
CA GLU A 53 -36.40 23.19 -20.87
C GLU A 53 -34.99 22.65 -21.08
N ALA A 54 -34.46 22.72 -22.30
CA ALA A 54 -33.09 22.32 -22.59
C ALA A 54 -32.06 23.21 -21.89
N GLU A 55 -32.23 24.54 -21.95
CA GLU A 55 -31.36 25.50 -21.24
C GLU A 55 -31.40 25.29 -19.72
N MET A 56 -32.59 25.05 -19.15
CA MET A 56 -32.73 24.74 -17.73
C MET A 56 -32.07 23.42 -17.35
N ALA A 57 -32.14 22.40 -18.21
CA ALA A 57 -31.45 21.13 -17.98
C ALA A 57 -29.93 21.32 -18.00
N GLU A 58 -29.39 22.09 -18.96
CA GLU A 58 -27.97 22.41 -19.03
C GLU A 58 -27.50 23.19 -17.78
N LEU A 59 -28.26 24.21 -17.36
CA LEU A 59 -27.96 25.00 -16.17
C LEU A 59 -27.98 24.17 -14.87
N ARG A 60 -28.78 23.11 -14.81
CA ARG A 60 -28.81 22.18 -13.66
C ARG A 60 -27.64 21.20 -13.69
N LEU A 61 -27.32 20.63 -14.85
CA LEU A 61 -26.28 19.59 -14.97
C LEU A 61 -24.86 20.15 -14.89
N ARG A 62 -24.65 21.39 -15.36
CA ARG A 62 -23.33 22.04 -15.36
C ARG A 62 -22.67 22.14 -13.97
N PRO A 63 -23.34 22.64 -12.91
CA PRO A 63 -22.74 22.68 -11.57
C PRO A 63 -22.48 21.28 -11.02
N GLU A 64 -23.38 20.32 -11.23
CA GLU A 64 -23.21 18.93 -10.77
C GLU A 64 -21.97 18.28 -11.43
N ALA A 65 -21.81 18.45 -12.74
CA ALA A 65 -20.63 17.96 -13.46
C ALA A 65 -19.33 18.62 -12.95
N ALA A 66 -19.35 19.92 -12.64
CA ALA A 66 -18.21 20.62 -12.06
C ALA A 66 -17.89 20.12 -10.64
N GLU A 67 -18.89 19.81 -9.81
CA GLU A 67 -18.68 19.22 -8.49
C GLU A 67 -18.07 17.83 -8.58
N VAL A 68 -18.55 16.98 -9.49
CA VAL A 68 -17.98 15.64 -9.72
C VAL A 68 -16.50 15.73 -10.10
N MET A 69 -16.14 16.69 -10.97
CA MET A 69 -14.73 16.91 -11.34
C MET A 69 -13.88 17.38 -10.15
N ARG A 70 -14.39 18.31 -9.32
CA ARG A 70 -13.70 18.76 -8.10
C ARG A 70 -13.48 17.63 -7.11
N TRP A 71 -14.49 16.77 -6.90
CA TRP A 71 -14.36 15.61 -6.01
C TRP A 71 -13.32 14.62 -6.52
N ARG A 72 -13.26 14.40 -7.84
CA ARG A 72 -12.25 13.55 -8.45
C ARG A 72 -10.83 14.10 -8.26
N GLU A 73 -10.64 15.39 -8.53
CA GLU A 73 -9.34 16.06 -8.32
C GLU A 73 -8.91 15.99 -6.85
N ALA A 74 -9.82 16.26 -5.92
CA ALA A 74 -9.53 16.16 -4.48
C ALA A 74 -9.19 14.72 -4.05
N ALA A 75 -9.84 13.70 -4.63
CA ALA A 75 -9.54 12.30 -4.35
C ALA A 75 -8.16 11.89 -4.89
N GLU A 76 -7.79 12.35 -6.09
CA GLU A 76 -6.47 12.14 -6.68
C GLU A 76 -5.37 12.83 -5.85
N GLU A 77 -5.61 14.05 -5.38
CA GLU A 77 -4.68 14.76 -4.50
C GLU A 77 -4.51 14.03 -3.16
N ALA A 78 -5.60 13.59 -2.53
CA ALA A 78 -5.55 12.80 -1.29
C ALA A 78 -4.76 11.48 -1.47
N SER A 79 -4.85 10.85 -2.65
CA SER A 79 -4.06 9.66 -2.98
C SER A 79 -2.57 9.96 -3.05
N ARG A 80 -2.17 11.09 -3.66
CA ARG A 80 -0.77 11.53 -3.72
C ARG A 80 -0.20 11.78 -2.33
N TRP A 81 -0.93 12.50 -1.48
CA TRP A 81 -0.52 12.76 -0.10
C TRP A 81 -0.29 11.48 0.71
N ARG A 82 -1.15 10.45 0.52
CA ARG A 82 -0.96 9.14 1.18
C ARG A 82 0.31 8.45 0.70
N GLN A 83 0.57 8.44 -0.60
CA GLN A 83 1.78 7.81 -1.15
C GLN A 83 3.05 8.52 -0.66
N GLU A 84 3.05 9.84 -0.60
CA GLU A 84 4.17 10.63 -0.06
C GLU A 84 4.40 10.36 1.43
N ALA A 85 3.33 10.27 2.22
CA ALA A 85 3.42 9.93 3.64
C ALA A 85 3.98 8.51 3.86
N GLU A 86 3.55 7.53 3.07
CA GLU A 86 4.09 6.17 3.11
C GLU A 86 5.58 6.14 2.72
N ALA A 87 5.97 6.89 1.68
CA ALA A 87 7.37 7.00 1.27
C ALA A 87 8.23 7.63 2.37
N ALA A 88 7.74 8.68 3.03
CA ALA A 88 8.43 9.32 4.15
C ALA A 88 8.58 8.37 5.35
N ALA A 89 7.55 7.58 5.66
CA ALA A 89 7.62 6.58 6.73
C ALA A 89 8.65 5.48 6.44
N ARG A 90 8.70 4.98 5.19
CA ARG A 90 9.71 3.99 4.77
C ARG A 90 11.12 4.56 4.87
N TRP A 91 11.33 5.79 4.43
CA TRP A 91 12.63 6.48 4.54
C TRP A 91 13.09 6.59 6.00
N GLN A 92 12.18 6.95 6.93
CA GLN A 92 12.51 7.02 8.35
C GLN A 92 12.95 5.66 8.90
N GLN A 93 12.24 4.58 8.54
CA GLN A 93 12.63 3.22 8.95
C GLN A 93 14.00 2.82 8.41
N GLU A 94 14.29 3.12 7.14
CA GLU A 94 15.61 2.85 6.55
C GLU A 94 16.73 3.63 7.25
N VAL A 95 16.49 4.90 7.60
CA VAL A 95 17.46 5.71 8.36
C VAL A 95 17.72 5.13 9.75
N GLU A 96 16.69 4.69 10.46
CA GLU A 96 16.81 4.02 11.76
C GLU A 96 17.58 2.70 11.65
N GLU A 97 17.32 1.91 10.61
CA GLU A 97 18.05 0.67 10.34
C GLU A 97 19.54 0.93 10.04
N VAL A 98 19.86 1.93 9.23
CA VAL A 98 21.25 2.36 8.98
C VAL A 98 21.93 2.80 10.27
N ALA A 99 21.24 3.55 11.14
CA ALA A 99 21.78 3.98 12.43
C ALA A 99 22.07 2.77 13.34
N ARG A 100 21.15 1.81 13.42
CA ARG A 100 21.34 0.56 14.17
C ARG A 100 22.53 -0.24 13.66
N LEU A 101 22.63 -0.45 12.34
CA LEU A 101 23.72 -1.20 11.72
C LEU A 101 25.08 -0.53 11.95
N ARG A 102 25.14 0.81 11.97
CA ARG A 102 26.37 1.54 12.31
C ARG A 102 26.82 1.28 13.75
N THR A 103 25.89 1.27 14.70
CA THR A 103 26.19 0.95 16.10
C THR A 103 26.68 -0.49 16.23
N GLU A 104 25.99 -1.45 15.63
CA GLU A 104 26.38 -2.86 15.65
C GLU A 104 27.75 -3.10 15.01
N ALA A 105 28.04 -2.43 13.89
CA ALA A 105 29.37 -2.47 13.27
C ALA A 105 30.45 -1.86 14.18
N GLY A 106 30.11 -0.84 14.97
CA GLY A 106 30.98 -0.27 15.99
C GLY A 106 31.30 -1.27 17.10
N ASP A 107 30.27 -1.93 17.64
CA ASP A 107 30.40 -2.93 18.69
C ASP A 107 31.19 -4.16 18.21
N LEU A 108 30.97 -4.61 16.98
CA LEU A 108 31.76 -5.70 16.41
C LEU A 108 33.23 -5.31 16.22
N ARG A 109 33.52 -4.05 15.90
CA ARG A 109 34.91 -3.56 15.81
C ARG A 109 35.59 -3.53 17.17
N THR A 110 34.89 -3.12 18.23
CA THR A 110 35.45 -3.12 19.59
C THR A 110 35.70 -4.54 20.07
N GLN A 111 34.73 -5.44 19.91
CA GLN A 111 34.88 -6.87 20.22
C GLN A 111 36.07 -7.49 19.47
N LEU A 112 36.20 -7.21 18.18
CA LEU A 112 37.34 -7.68 17.39
C LEU A 112 38.68 -7.14 17.93
N GLY A 113 38.71 -5.88 18.38
CA GLY A 113 39.87 -5.28 19.04
C GLY A 113 40.25 -6.00 20.34
N GLU A 114 39.26 -6.30 21.18
CA GLU A 114 39.46 -7.04 22.42
C GLU A 114 39.99 -8.46 22.17
N GLU A 115 39.39 -9.21 21.24
CA GLU A 115 39.83 -10.56 20.91
C GLU A 115 41.25 -10.56 20.32
N ARG A 116 41.58 -9.57 19.49
CA ARG A 116 42.96 -9.38 18.99
C ARG A 116 43.93 -9.15 20.15
N HIS A 117 43.57 -8.29 21.09
CA HIS A 117 44.40 -8.04 22.27
C HIS A 117 44.58 -9.30 23.12
N ARG A 118 43.52 -10.08 23.35
CA ARG A 118 43.60 -11.37 24.06
C ARG A 118 44.54 -12.34 23.34
N CYS A 119 44.46 -12.43 22.02
CA CYS A 119 45.37 -13.27 21.22
C CYS A 119 46.83 -12.84 21.36
N ASP A 120 47.12 -11.53 21.37
CA ASP A 120 48.47 -11.01 21.54
C ASP A 120 49.03 -11.30 22.93
N MET A 121 48.20 -11.19 23.97
CA MET A 121 48.58 -11.56 25.34
C MET A 121 48.92 -13.04 25.46
N LEU A 122 48.05 -13.92 24.94
CA LEU A 122 48.32 -15.37 24.92
C LEU A 122 49.59 -15.71 24.14
N ARG A 123 49.83 -15.03 23.01
CA ARG A 123 51.07 -15.22 22.22
C ARG A 123 52.30 -14.82 23.03
N PHE A 124 52.24 -13.75 23.82
CA PHE A 124 53.33 -13.34 24.70
C PHE A 124 53.60 -14.38 25.80
N GLU A 125 52.53 -14.87 26.44
CA GLU A 125 52.62 -15.92 27.47
C GLU A 125 53.23 -17.20 26.91
N MET A 126 52.78 -17.65 25.73
CA MET A 126 53.34 -18.83 25.06
C MET A 126 54.85 -18.68 24.80
N LYS A 127 55.31 -17.54 24.28
CA LYS A 127 56.75 -17.27 24.12
C LYS A 127 57.50 -17.25 25.46
N GLY A 128 56.85 -16.80 26.54
CA GLY A 128 57.38 -16.90 27.90
C GLY A 128 57.60 -18.35 28.32
N LEU A 129 56.58 -19.19 28.15
CA LEU A 129 56.61 -20.62 28.47
C LEU A 129 57.63 -21.38 27.62
N GLU A 130 57.73 -21.10 26.32
CA GLU A 130 58.74 -21.69 25.42
C GLU A 130 60.17 -21.40 25.91
N ARG A 131 60.44 -20.16 26.32
CA ARG A 131 61.74 -19.78 26.89
C ARG A 131 62.01 -20.48 28.22
N ALA A 132 61.02 -20.58 29.10
CA ALA A 132 61.14 -21.30 30.37
C ALA A 132 61.41 -22.80 30.14
N LEU A 133 60.69 -23.44 29.22
CA LEU A 133 60.92 -24.83 28.82
C LEU A 133 62.33 -25.03 28.24
N ALA A 134 62.81 -24.10 27.41
CA ALA A 134 64.16 -24.15 26.87
C ALA A 134 65.25 -24.03 27.96
N LEU A 135 65.01 -23.23 29.01
CA LEU A 135 65.90 -23.16 30.17
C LEU A 135 65.90 -24.47 30.95
N VAL A 136 64.73 -25.04 31.27
CA VAL A 136 64.62 -26.33 31.95
C VAL A 136 65.33 -27.44 31.16
N ARG A 137 65.10 -27.52 29.85
CA ARG A 137 65.77 -28.49 28.97
C ARG A 137 67.29 -28.35 29.01
N ARG A 138 67.81 -27.12 28.99
CA ARG A 138 69.26 -26.86 29.10
C ARG A 138 69.81 -27.29 30.46
N SER A 139 69.13 -26.96 31.55
CA SER A 139 69.53 -27.36 32.91
C SER A 139 69.53 -28.88 33.09
N CYS A 140 68.50 -29.58 32.62
CA CYS A 140 68.46 -31.05 32.63
C CYS A 140 69.60 -31.65 31.79
N SER A 141 69.84 -31.11 30.59
CA SER A 141 70.93 -31.57 29.71
C SER A 141 72.32 -31.30 30.28
N ALA A 142 72.48 -30.24 31.10
CA ALA A 142 73.72 -29.94 31.81
C ALA A 142 73.90 -30.90 33.00
N ALA A 143 72.84 -31.17 33.77
CA ALA A 143 72.87 -32.13 34.87
C ALA A 143 73.19 -33.57 34.41
N SER A 144 72.67 -33.99 33.26
CA SER A 144 73.03 -35.30 32.67
C SER A 144 74.48 -35.37 32.20
N ARG A 145 75.11 -34.24 31.86
CA ARG A 145 76.51 -34.18 31.41
C ARG A 145 77.52 -34.09 32.55
N SER A 146 77.13 -33.60 33.72
CA SER A 146 78.02 -33.48 34.89
C SER A 146 78.24 -34.79 35.65
N GLY A 147 77.65 -35.91 35.21
CA GLY A 147 77.91 -37.24 35.78
C GLY A 147 77.47 -37.42 37.23
N ILE A 148 76.63 -36.53 37.77
CA ILE A 148 76.08 -36.69 39.12
C ILE A 148 75.02 -37.80 39.04
N PRO A 149 75.19 -38.94 39.75
CA PRO A 149 74.20 -40.00 39.74
C PRO A 149 72.89 -39.45 40.30
N SER A 150 71.85 -39.48 39.46
CA SER A 150 70.48 -39.20 39.86
C SER A 150 70.05 -40.27 40.85
N GLY A 151 70.30 -40.02 42.13
CA GLY A 151 69.74 -40.77 43.24
C GLY A 151 68.22 -40.60 43.21
N SER A 152 67.54 -41.64 42.73
CA SER A 152 66.26 -42.13 43.22
C SER A 152 65.49 -41.14 44.11
N THR A 153 64.81 -40.17 43.48
CA THR A 153 63.68 -39.50 44.12
C THR A 153 62.44 -39.85 43.31
N GLY A 154 62.14 -41.15 43.31
CA GLY A 154 60.85 -41.66 42.91
C GLY A 154 59.83 -41.36 44.00
N HIS A 155 58.62 -41.05 43.55
CA HIS A 155 57.38 -40.91 44.32
C HIS A 155 57.24 -39.64 45.17
N TYR A 156 56.32 -38.74 44.77
CA TYR A 156 55.30 -38.09 45.63
C TYR A 156 54.57 -36.95 44.87
N LEU A 157 54.02 -37.16 43.68
CA LEU A 157 53.16 -36.15 43.03
C LEU A 157 51.94 -36.73 42.26
N THR A 158 51.38 -37.85 42.71
CA THR A 158 50.14 -38.41 42.13
C THR A 158 48.87 -38.17 42.97
N GLY A 159 48.98 -37.62 44.18
CA GLY A 159 47.83 -37.35 45.07
C GLY A 159 47.09 -36.04 44.76
N SER A 160 47.82 -34.96 44.46
CA SER A 160 47.23 -33.62 44.35
C SER A 160 46.44 -33.39 43.05
N SER A 161 46.79 -34.08 41.97
CA SER A 161 46.10 -33.94 40.66
C SER A 161 44.72 -34.60 40.62
N ARG A 162 44.48 -35.68 41.39
CA ARG A 162 43.15 -36.29 41.50
C ARG A 162 42.19 -35.43 42.31
N ARG A 163 42.68 -34.77 43.37
CA ARG A 163 41.84 -33.92 44.23
C ARG A 163 41.32 -32.68 43.49
N ARG A 164 42.17 -32.04 42.68
CA ARG A 164 41.75 -30.90 41.83
C ARG A 164 40.74 -31.31 40.76
N ARG A 165 40.90 -32.48 40.12
CA ARG A 165 39.96 -32.97 39.10
C ARG A 165 38.58 -33.28 39.70
N ASN A 166 38.53 -33.89 40.89
CA ASN A 166 37.27 -34.14 41.60
C ASN A 166 36.59 -32.86 42.09
N GLU A 167 37.35 -31.86 42.55
CA GLU A 167 36.76 -30.55 42.94
C GLU A 167 36.21 -29.78 41.73
N GLU A 168 36.84 -29.89 40.56
CA GLU A 168 36.37 -29.23 39.34
C GLU A 168 35.11 -29.89 38.76
N GLU A 169 35.01 -31.23 38.79
CA GLU A 169 33.78 -31.96 38.42
C GLU A 169 32.62 -31.65 39.37
N ALA A 170 32.87 -31.56 40.68
CA ALA A 170 31.85 -31.18 41.66
C ALA A 170 31.32 -29.74 41.44
N ARG A 171 32.18 -28.82 40.96
CA ARG A 171 31.76 -27.45 40.59
C ARG A 171 30.97 -27.41 39.28
N ARG A 172 31.24 -28.30 38.33
CA ARG A 172 30.47 -28.41 37.08
C ARG A 172 29.08 -28.99 37.32
N GLN A 173 28.93 -29.99 38.20
CA GLN A 173 27.62 -30.55 38.55
C GLN A 173 26.72 -29.56 39.32
N LYS A 174 27.30 -28.67 40.14
CA LYS A 174 26.55 -27.59 40.82
C LYS A 174 26.19 -26.39 39.91
N ARG A 175 26.74 -26.32 38.70
CA ARG A 175 26.46 -25.28 37.70
C ARG A 175 25.73 -25.85 36.48
N ALA A 176 24.94 -26.90 36.65
CA ALA A 176 23.93 -27.25 35.67
C ALA A 176 22.82 -26.19 35.73
N PRO A 177 22.50 -25.48 34.62
CA PRO A 177 21.37 -24.58 34.60
C PRO A 177 20.08 -25.42 34.58
N GLU A 178 19.36 -25.44 35.69
CA GLU A 178 17.92 -25.72 35.67
C GLU A 178 17.25 -24.59 34.90
N GLY A 179 17.01 -24.80 33.62
CA GLY A 179 16.53 -23.74 32.74
C GLY A 179 16.25 -24.20 31.32
N SER A 180 15.65 -25.38 31.15
CA SER A 180 14.91 -25.69 29.93
C SER A 180 13.43 -25.34 30.15
N GLU A 181 13.14 -24.04 30.28
CA GLU A 181 11.80 -23.53 30.05
C GLU A 181 11.50 -23.71 28.56
N THR A 182 10.86 -24.83 28.23
CA THR A 182 10.10 -24.95 26.99
C THR A 182 8.89 -24.03 27.10
N GLY A 183 9.09 -22.75 26.77
CA GLY A 183 8.01 -21.81 26.54
C GLY A 183 7.16 -22.26 25.34
N PRO A 184 5.84 -21.98 25.34
CA PRO A 184 4.95 -22.38 24.26
C PRO A 184 5.39 -21.69 22.96
N ARG A 185 5.67 -22.52 21.96
CA ARG A 185 5.98 -22.12 20.59
C ARG A 185 4.76 -21.36 20.03
N ALA A 186 4.86 -20.03 19.97
CA ALA A 186 3.85 -19.20 19.33
C ALA A 186 3.68 -19.68 17.88
N MET A 187 2.52 -20.27 17.58
CA MET A 187 2.16 -20.60 16.21
C MET A 187 2.05 -19.31 15.42
N ALA A 188 2.82 -19.22 14.34
CA ALA A 188 2.71 -18.14 13.38
C ALA A 188 1.26 -18.06 12.86
N PRO A 189 0.68 -16.85 12.72
CA PRO A 189 -0.65 -16.70 12.14
C PRO A 189 -0.65 -17.21 10.69
N PRO A 190 -1.74 -17.83 10.22
CA PRO A 190 -1.83 -18.34 8.86
C PRO A 190 -1.73 -17.19 7.85
N SER A 191 -0.96 -17.42 6.78
CA SER A 191 -0.82 -16.49 5.67
C SER A 191 -2.18 -16.11 5.08
N PRO A 192 -2.38 -14.84 4.67
CA PRO A 192 -3.63 -14.41 4.04
C PRO A 192 -3.87 -15.19 2.75
N ARG A 193 -5.11 -15.66 2.56
CA ARG A 193 -5.55 -16.29 1.31
C ARG A 193 -5.38 -15.30 0.15
N PRO A 194 -4.88 -15.72 -1.01
CA PRO A 194 -4.93 -14.89 -2.20
C PRO A 194 -6.39 -14.62 -2.57
N PRO A 195 -6.73 -13.43 -3.10
CA PRO A 195 -8.06 -13.14 -3.57
C PRO A 195 -8.43 -14.12 -4.67
N GLU A 196 -9.56 -14.81 -4.50
CA GLU A 196 -10.18 -15.59 -5.56
C GLU A 196 -10.44 -14.65 -6.74
N GLY A 197 -9.67 -14.84 -7.81
CA GLY A 197 -9.88 -14.16 -9.06
C GLY A 197 -11.29 -14.48 -9.54
N THR A 198 -12.14 -13.47 -9.53
CA THR A 198 -13.33 -13.43 -10.37
C THR A 198 -12.86 -13.50 -11.82
N GLY A 199 -12.84 -14.71 -12.35
CA GLY A 199 -12.75 -14.97 -13.78
C GLY A 199 -14.03 -14.45 -14.43
N GLU A 200 -14.06 -13.16 -14.70
CA GLU A 200 -14.90 -12.59 -15.74
C GLU A 200 -14.05 -12.42 -17.00
N ASN A 201 -14.63 -12.93 -18.09
CA ASN A 201 -14.42 -12.57 -19.50
C ASN A 201 -13.64 -13.57 -20.37
N GLY A 202 -14.38 -14.14 -21.32
CA GLY A 202 -13.91 -14.89 -22.49
C GLY A 202 -14.92 -15.90 -22.97
#